data_AF-A0AAD4MJW8-F1
#
_entry.id   AF-A0AAD4MJW8-F1
#
_cell.length_a   1.000
_cell.length_b   1.000
_cell.length_c   1.000
_cell.angle_alpha   90.00
_cell.angle_beta   90.00
_cell.angle_gamma   90.00
#
_symmetry.space_group_name_H-M   'P 1'
#
loop_
_entity.id
_entity.type
_entity.pdbx_description
1 polymer ?
#
loop_
_entity_poly.entity_id
_entity_poly.type
_entity_poly.pdbx_seq_one_letter_code
_entity_poly.pdbx_strand_id
1 'polypeptide(L)'
;MMTFTTRNIANVLALCFSILLTFKAVQSKTTIELAPGTGFDKLSKSFNVFMFDADGVLWSGTSAIPGSADFVNLLLYNKKKVYVISNGLRPIDAIHKKLNDWGFTVPEAEIKVITPGTILPEMLLKVNGVNGKTVFLSGSDTVQKELEAKGLKVIGGGPYSKTYHTEVKAACGRHLVVSMDADFDMVMARDALSCLSSLPEMKVLVLKKADVPKIGNNVHLGVESILAFFQATMPEERRLQPGGFEEPKTLAELLTKLKAQDTNALKQKGIHMVSTEKKPLGDFYTTPTLNPTPENIAAMVFSIDFEFSMKKARDMVTYLSKNENIAVMATGGDHQMPPISASKIGASNAIKKPVYPDVGGIVAFIRAALPNHNKMKNLPVLGKPGQAVLEHLVAQDANSIENYKTLFIGDNLLTDIEFGNSFKGNTKKPGTKPTRGSEITQPITTLLVGTGNHKMADVKSETNDLRVPVYFAASLESLLSAKNKQDLAAKKGK
;
A
#
# COMPACT_ATOMS: atom_id res chain seq x y z
N MET A 1 37.30 58.55 -11.69
CA MET A 1 37.00 57.87 -12.96
C MET A 1 37.58 56.46 -12.90
N MET A 2 36.78 55.46 -12.54
CA MET A 2 37.14 54.05 -12.79
C MET A 2 36.49 53.67 -14.11
N THR A 3 37.33 53.47 -15.12
CA THR A 3 36.93 53.02 -16.46
C THR A 3 36.58 51.54 -16.40
N PHE A 4 35.28 51.22 -16.32
CA PHE A 4 34.79 49.87 -16.55
C PHE A 4 34.98 49.55 -18.05
N THR A 5 35.92 48.66 -18.35
CA THR A 5 36.14 48.18 -19.71
C THR A 5 35.01 47.24 -20.13
N THR A 6 34.62 47.29 -21.41
CA THR A 6 33.54 46.49 -22.01
C THR A 6 33.68 44.97 -21.81
N ARG A 7 34.90 44.47 -21.51
CA ARG A 7 35.16 43.08 -21.12
C ARG A 7 34.52 42.67 -19.79
N ASN A 8 34.40 43.58 -18.82
CA ASN A 8 33.79 43.27 -17.53
C ASN A 8 32.26 43.11 -17.63
N ILE A 9 31.62 43.86 -18.51
CA ILE A 9 30.17 43.75 -18.76
C ILE A 9 29.85 42.43 -19.49
N ALA A 10 30.68 42.03 -20.45
CA ALA A 10 30.53 40.76 -21.16
C ALA A 10 30.74 39.54 -20.24
N ASN A 11 31.70 39.60 -19.32
CA ASN A 11 31.93 38.53 -18.34
C ASN A 11 30.83 38.45 -17.27
N VAL A 12 30.27 39.59 -16.83
CA VAL A 12 29.12 39.62 -15.91
C VAL A 12 27.85 39.13 -16.62
N LEU A 13 27.63 39.50 -17.89
CA LEU A 13 26.52 38.98 -18.68
C LEU A 13 26.67 37.48 -18.96
N ALA A 14 27.87 36.99 -19.24
CA ALA A 14 28.14 35.56 -19.43
C ALA A 14 28.01 34.77 -18.13
N LEU A 15 28.36 35.35 -16.97
CA LEU A 15 28.13 34.76 -15.66
C LEU A 15 26.64 34.75 -15.32
N CYS A 16 25.90 35.83 -15.60
CA CYS A 16 24.43 35.87 -15.46
C CYS A 16 23.73 34.91 -16.42
N PHE A 17 24.22 34.73 -17.65
CA PHE A 17 23.70 33.74 -18.61
C PHE A 17 24.04 32.31 -18.19
N SER A 18 25.22 32.08 -17.59
CA SER A 18 25.63 30.78 -17.05
C SER A 18 24.88 30.44 -15.75
N ILE A 19 24.53 31.44 -14.94
CA ILE A 19 23.63 31.32 -13.79
C ILE A 19 22.20 31.06 -14.27
N LEU A 20 21.72 31.72 -15.33
CA LEU A 20 20.44 31.40 -15.97
C LEU A 20 20.41 30.00 -16.62
N LEU A 21 21.54 29.52 -17.16
CA LEU A 21 21.68 28.17 -17.73
C LEU A 21 21.87 27.08 -16.65
N THR A 22 22.26 27.46 -15.42
CA THR A 22 22.27 26.56 -14.25
C THR A 22 20.97 26.58 -13.44
N PHE A 23 20.09 27.54 -13.69
CA PHE A 23 18.65 27.29 -13.58
C PHE A 23 18.24 26.36 -14.72
N LYS A 24 18.52 25.06 -14.56
CA LYS A 24 17.64 24.04 -15.16
C LYS A 24 16.23 24.51 -14.85
N ALA A 25 15.45 24.85 -15.88
CA ALA A 25 14.04 25.12 -15.74
C ALA A 25 13.47 24.02 -14.84
N VAL A 26 13.10 24.39 -13.62
CA VAL A 26 12.45 23.50 -12.67
C VAL A 26 11.06 23.32 -13.24
N GLN A 27 10.92 22.42 -14.22
CA GLN A 27 9.61 22.05 -14.73
C GLN A 27 8.94 21.22 -13.65
N SER A 28 8.00 21.83 -12.92
CA SER A 28 7.02 21.11 -12.14
C SER A 28 6.37 20.06 -13.05
N LYS A 29 6.50 18.78 -12.70
CA LYS A 29 5.87 17.68 -13.44
C LYS A 29 4.36 17.90 -13.34
N THR A 30 3.73 18.34 -14.42
CA THR A 30 2.28 18.60 -14.44
C THR A 30 1.58 17.34 -14.94
N THR A 31 0.63 16.83 -14.17
CA THR A 31 -0.20 15.68 -14.58
C THR A 31 -1.17 16.10 -15.69
N ILE A 32 -1.26 15.30 -16.74
CA ILE A 32 -2.14 15.53 -17.88
C ILE A 32 -3.46 14.79 -17.65
N GLU A 33 -4.55 15.52 -17.42
CA GLU A 33 -5.89 14.93 -17.40
C GLU A 33 -6.32 14.50 -18.81
N LEU A 34 -6.67 13.24 -18.97
CA LEU A 34 -7.10 12.69 -20.25
C LEU A 34 -8.58 13.00 -20.49
N ALA A 35 -8.87 13.59 -21.65
CA ALA A 35 -10.24 13.94 -22.03
C ALA A 35 -11.13 12.69 -22.18
N PRO A 36 -12.36 12.71 -21.63
CA PRO A 36 -13.31 11.61 -21.78
C PRO A 36 -13.55 11.23 -23.24
N GLY A 37 -13.66 9.94 -23.51
CA GLY A 37 -13.96 9.40 -24.84
C GLY A 37 -12.85 9.55 -25.89
N THR A 38 -11.66 10.01 -25.54
CA THR A 38 -10.52 10.09 -26.48
C THR A 38 -9.22 9.50 -25.93
N GLY A 39 -9.20 9.21 -24.62
CA GLY A 39 -8.01 8.75 -23.93
C GLY A 39 -7.50 7.39 -24.40
N PHE A 40 -8.40 6.43 -24.70
CA PHE A 40 -7.99 5.09 -25.12
C PHE A 40 -7.13 5.11 -26.39
N ASP A 41 -7.59 5.79 -27.44
CA ASP A 41 -6.88 5.84 -28.73
C ASP A 41 -5.51 6.52 -28.59
N LYS A 42 -5.43 7.56 -27.76
CA LYS A 42 -4.15 8.24 -27.45
C LYS A 42 -3.18 7.27 -26.77
N LEU A 43 -3.61 6.61 -25.69
CA LEU A 43 -2.77 5.68 -24.93
C LEU A 43 -2.37 4.46 -25.78
N SER A 44 -3.33 3.84 -26.47
CA SER A 44 -3.10 2.68 -27.33
C SER A 44 -2.12 2.97 -28.48
N LYS A 45 -2.11 4.19 -29.03
CA LYS A 45 -1.10 4.58 -30.04
C LYS A 45 0.28 4.82 -29.42
N SER A 46 0.35 5.36 -28.22
CA SER A 46 1.61 5.70 -27.56
C SER A 46 2.36 4.49 -27.00
N PHE A 47 1.62 3.52 -26.44
CA PHE A 47 2.17 2.41 -25.65
C PHE A 47 1.91 1.04 -26.29
N ASN A 48 2.82 0.10 -26.07
CA ASN A 48 2.72 -1.29 -26.52
C ASN A 48 2.48 -2.25 -25.35
N VAL A 49 2.91 -1.86 -24.16
CA VAL A 49 2.80 -2.62 -22.93
C VAL A 49 1.93 -1.86 -21.94
N PHE A 50 0.96 -2.55 -21.36
CA PHE A 50 0.07 -2.03 -20.34
C PHE A 50 0.18 -2.91 -19.10
N MET A 51 0.56 -2.30 -17.99
CA MET A 51 0.62 -2.94 -16.68
C MET A 51 -0.50 -2.36 -15.83
N PHE A 52 -1.29 -3.22 -15.23
CA PHE A 52 -2.43 -2.83 -14.42
C PHE A 52 -2.20 -3.26 -12.98
N ASP A 53 -2.45 -2.35 -12.04
CA ASP A 53 -2.95 -2.79 -10.75
C ASP A 53 -4.33 -3.47 -10.91
N ALA A 54 -4.75 -4.23 -9.90
CA ALA A 54 -5.96 -5.01 -9.90
C ALA A 54 -7.07 -4.36 -9.04
N ASP A 55 -6.87 -4.29 -7.73
CA ASP A 55 -7.87 -3.80 -6.77
C ASP A 55 -7.89 -2.27 -6.79
N GLY A 56 -8.99 -1.66 -7.26
CA GLY A 56 -9.12 -0.22 -7.44
C GLY A 56 -9.02 0.22 -8.90
N VAL A 57 -8.52 -0.65 -9.78
CA VAL A 57 -8.35 -0.38 -11.23
C VAL A 57 -9.21 -1.31 -12.09
N LEU A 58 -9.02 -2.63 -11.95
CA LEU A 58 -9.79 -3.63 -12.69
C LEU A 58 -11.08 -4.00 -11.95
N TRP A 59 -11.02 -4.05 -10.62
CA TRP A 59 -12.15 -4.42 -9.78
C TRP A 59 -12.15 -3.73 -8.42
N SER A 60 -13.30 -3.76 -7.75
CA SER A 60 -13.43 -3.34 -6.36
C SER A 60 -14.27 -4.36 -5.59
N GLY A 61 -13.68 -4.94 -4.54
CA GLY A 61 -14.29 -6.00 -3.74
C GLY A 61 -14.70 -7.20 -4.59
N THR A 62 -16.01 -7.39 -4.72
CA THR A 62 -16.64 -8.56 -5.35
C THR A 62 -17.19 -8.29 -6.75
N SER A 63 -16.79 -7.19 -7.40
CA SER A 63 -17.25 -6.87 -8.76
C SER A 63 -16.18 -6.18 -9.59
N ALA A 64 -16.21 -6.39 -10.91
CA ALA A 64 -15.48 -5.57 -11.86
C ALA A 64 -15.84 -4.09 -11.74
N ILE A 65 -14.85 -3.23 -11.99
CA ILE A 65 -15.07 -1.80 -12.17
C ILE A 65 -15.67 -1.59 -13.58
N PRO A 66 -16.72 -0.77 -13.74
CA PRO A 66 -17.32 -0.51 -15.05
C PRO A 66 -16.28 -0.12 -16.11
N GLY A 67 -16.40 -0.72 -17.29
CA GLY A 67 -15.53 -0.51 -18.46
C GLY A 67 -14.09 -1.02 -18.34
N SER A 68 -13.64 -1.56 -17.19
CA SER A 68 -12.27 -2.08 -17.05
C SER A 68 -12.02 -3.30 -17.96
N ALA A 69 -12.95 -4.25 -17.97
CA ALA A 69 -12.89 -5.42 -18.84
C ALA A 69 -12.89 -5.03 -20.32
N ASP A 70 -13.76 -4.08 -20.71
CA ASP A 70 -13.84 -3.60 -22.10
C ASP A 70 -12.55 -2.90 -22.54
N PHE A 71 -11.93 -2.11 -21.64
CA PHE A 71 -10.64 -1.47 -21.90
C PHE A 71 -9.53 -2.51 -22.13
N VAL A 72 -9.41 -3.51 -21.24
CA VAL A 72 -8.40 -4.57 -21.36
C VAL A 72 -8.62 -5.43 -22.60
N ASN A 73 -9.87 -5.85 -22.87
CA ASN A 73 -10.20 -6.62 -24.06
C ASN A 73 -9.82 -5.86 -25.34
N LEU A 74 -10.11 -4.56 -25.42
CA LEU A 74 -9.72 -3.73 -26.58
C LEU A 74 -8.19 -3.65 -26.77
N LEU A 75 -7.41 -3.57 -25.69
CA LEU A 75 -5.95 -3.62 -25.78
C LEU A 75 -5.48 -4.95 -26.38
N LEU A 76 -6.00 -6.07 -25.88
CA LEU A 76 -5.64 -7.41 -26.33
C LEU A 76 -6.06 -7.65 -27.79
N TYR A 77 -7.26 -7.21 -28.16
CA TYR A 77 -7.72 -7.21 -29.55
C TYR A 77 -6.89 -6.32 -30.48
N ASN A 78 -6.20 -5.32 -29.94
CA ASN A 78 -5.25 -4.47 -30.64
C ASN A 78 -3.80 -4.96 -30.50
N LYS A 79 -3.62 -6.22 -30.07
CA LYS A 79 -2.35 -6.93 -29.94
C LYS A 79 -1.35 -6.21 -29.02
N LYS A 80 -1.86 -5.54 -27.98
CA LYS A 80 -1.06 -4.96 -26.90
C LYS A 80 -0.71 -6.03 -25.87
N LYS A 81 0.45 -5.90 -25.25
CA LYS A 81 0.86 -6.78 -24.13
C LYS A 81 0.22 -6.26 -22.84
N VAL A 82 -0.42 -7.16 -22.09
CA VAL A 82 -1.10 -6.83 -20.84
C VAL A 82 -0.51 -7.64 -19.70
N TYR A 83 -0.14 -6.93 -18.62
CA TYR A 83 0.30 -7.52 -17.37
C TYR A 83 -0.62 -7.05 -16.24
N VAL A 84 -0.89 -7.93 -15.28
CA VAL A 84 -1.53 -7.57 -14.02
C VAL A 84 -0.48 -7.69 -12.93
N ILE A 85 -0.17 -6.58 -12.26
CA ILE A 85 0.81 -6.49 -11.17
C ILE A 85 0.05 -6.12 -9.89
N SER A 86 -0.21 -7.12 -9.05
CA SER A 86 -0.98 -6.95 -7.81
C SER A 86 -0.13 -7.26 -6.58
N ASN A 87 -0.37 -6.53 -5.49
CA ASN A 87 0.21 -6.84 -4.18
C ASN A 87 -0.51 -7.98 -3.46
N GLY A 88 -1.68 -8.40 -3.95
CA GLY A 88 -2.42 -9.52 -3.37
C GLY A 88 -1.73 -10.86 -3.61
N LEU A 89 -1.77 -11.74 -2.61
CA LEU A 89 -1.21 -13.10 -2.69
C LEU A 89 -2.27 -14.15 -3.05
N ARG A 90 -3.23 -13.77 -3.91
CA ARG A 90 -4.18 -14.76 -4.43
C ARG A 90 -3.44 -15.73 -5.36
N PRO A 91 -3.80 -17.02 -5.34
CA PRO A 91 -3.35 -17.97 -6.36
C PRO A 91 -3.59 -17.41 -7.77
N ILE A 92 -2.63 -17.63 -8.68
CA ILE A 92 -2.67 -17.06 -10.03
C ILE A 92 -3.87 -17.57 -10.83
N ASP A 93 -4.18 -18.87 -10.71
CA ASP A 93 -5.38 -19.50 -11.30
C ASP A 93 -6.68 -18.86 -10.77
N ALA A 94 -6.74 -18.54 -9.47
CA ALA A 94 -7.88 -17.83 -8.89
C ALA A 94 -8.04 -16.40 -9.44
N ILE A 95 -6.92 -15.71 -9.75
CA ILE A 95 -6.95 -14.39 -10.40
C ILE A 95 -7.44 -14.51 -11.84
N HIS A 96 -6.96 -15.49 -12.59
CA HIS A 96 -7.41 -15.76 -13.96
C HIS A 96 -8.89 -16.12 -14.02
N LYS A 97 -9.35 -17.01 -13.13
CA LYS A 97 -10.77 -17.33 -13.01
C LYS A 97 -11.61 -16.07 -12.75
N LYS A 98 -11.15 -15.22 -11.82
CA LYS A 98 -11.82 -13.96 -11.47
C LYS A 98 -11.89 -12.99 -12.65
N LEU A 99 -10.82 -12.88 -13.45
CA LEU A 99 -10.82 -12.12 -14.70
C LEU A 99 -11.88 -12.68 -15.68
N ASN A 100 -11.88 -13.98 -15.93
CA ASN A 100 -12.83 -14.62 -16.85
C ASN A 100 -14.29 -14.43 -16.41
N ASP A 101 -14.58 -14.69 -15.13
CA ASP A 101 -15.92 -14.54 -14.54
C ASP A 101 -16.46 -13.10 -14.69
N TRP A 102 -15.56 -12.12 -14.85
CA TRP A 102 -15.87 -10.69 -14.92
C TRP A 102 -15.73 -10.09 -16.31
N GLY A 103 -15.74 -10.93 -17.34
CA GLY A 103 -15.87 -10.50 -18.73
C GLY A 103 -14.56 -10.05 -19.37
N PHE A 104 -13.41 -10.40 -18.79
CA PHE A 104 -12.11 -10.31 -19.45
C PHE A 104 -11.99 -11.57 -20.32
N THR A 105 -12.36 -11.46 -21.60
CA THR A 105 -12.69 -12.60 -22.48
C THR A 105 -11.47 -13.20 -23.19
N VAL A 106 -10.30 -13.15 -22.59
CA VAL A 106 -9.04 -13.46 -23.29
C VAL A 106 -8.34 -14.67 -22.64
N PRO A 107 -7.76 -15.60 -23.42
CA PRO A 107 -7.09 -16.78 -22.88
C PRO A 107 -6.04 -16.42 -21.83
N GLU A 108 -5.90 -17.27 -20.81
CA GLU A 108 -4.97 -17.06 -19.67
C GLU A 108 -3.54 -16.77 -20.13
N ALA A 109 -3.12 -17.33 -21.26
CA ALA A 109 -1.79 -17.13 -21.85
C ALA A 109 -1.51 -15.67 -22.30
N GLU A 110 -2.53 -14.84 -22.53
CA GLU A 110 -2.34 -13.48 -23.05
C GLU A 110 -2.27 -12.39 -21.96
N ILE A 111 -2.72 -12.68 -20.73
CA ILE A 111 -2.60 -11.77 -19.59
C ILE A 111 -1.61 -12.37 -18.60
N LYS A 112 -0.40 -11.83 -18.53
CA LYS A 112 0.56 -12.31 -17.54
C LYS A 112 0.30 -11.66 -16.18
N VAL A 113 -0.10 -12.47 -15.20
CA VAL A 113 -0.29 -12.03 -13.81
C VAL A 113 1.00 -12.25 -13.03
N ILE A 114 1.42 -11.25 -12.28
CA ILE A 114 2.54 -11.35 -11.34
C ILE A 114 2.16 -10.73 -10.00
N THR A 115 2.53 -11.42 -8.93
CA THR A 115 2.28 -11.01 -7.56
C THR A 115 3.51 -11.31 -6.71
N PRO A 116 3.64 -10.71 -5.51
CA PRO A 116 4.69 -11.09 -4.57
C PRO A 116 4.72 -12.60 -4.27
N GLY A 117 3.57 -13.28 -4.36
CA GLY A 117 3.44 -14.71 -4.14
C GLY A 117 4.18 -15.55 -5.17
N THR A 118 4.39 -15.03 -6.39
CA THR A 118 5.13 -15.75 -7.44
C THR A 118 6.63 -15.81 -7.16
N ILE A 119 7.17 -14.84 -6.41
CA ILE A 119 8.61 -14.73 -6.13
C ILE A 119 8.97 -15.06 -4.68
N LEU A 120 8.02 -14.92 -3.75
CA LEU A 120 8.24 -15.10 -2.31
C LEU A 120 8.87 -16.46 -1.95
N PRO A 121 8.40 -17.62 -2.49
CA PRO A 121 9.04 -18.90 -2.18
C PRO A 121 10.51 -18.95 -2.60
N GLU A 122 10.82 -18.48 -3.82
CA GLU A 122 12.20 -18.47 -4.34
C GLU A 122 13.10 -17.55 -3.50
N MET A 123 12.58 -16.39 -3.09
CA MET A 123 13.31 -15.46 -2.22
C MET A 123 13.57 -16.04 -0.84
N LEU A 124 12.59 -16.74 -0.25
CA LEU A 124 12.74 -17.39 1.05
C LEU A 124 13.75 -18.54 0.99
N LEU A 125 13.74 -19.34 -0.08
CA LEU A 125 14.72 -20.43 -0.28
C LEU A 125 16.17 -19.93 -0.37
N LYS A 126 16.38 -18.66 -0.75
CA LYS A 126 17.70 -18.00 -0.77
C LYS A 126 18.13 -17.44 0.60
N VAL A 127 17.25 -17.44 1.61
CA VAL A 127 17.61 -16.96 2.96
C VAL A 127 18.56 -17.96 3.62
N ASN A 128 19.70 -17.46 4.10
CA ASN A 128 20.71 -18.28 4.76
C ASN A 128 20.12 -19.04 5.96
N GLY A 129 20.28 -20.37 5.92
CA GLY A 129 19.79 -21.25 7.00
C GLY A 129 18.28 -21.40 7.06
N VAL A 130 17.54 -21.08 5.99
CA VAL A 130 16.09 -21.35 5.90
C VAL A 130 15.80 -22.86 5.98
N ASN A 131 16.68 -23.68 5.39
CA ASN A 131 16.57 -25.14 5.47
C ASN A 131 16.73 -25.61 6.92
N GLY A 132 15.70 -26.27 7.43
CA GLY A 132 15.64 -26.76 8.82
C GLY A 132 15.03 -25.76 9.82
N LYS A 133 14.90 -24.49 9.46
CA LYS A 133 14.28 -23.42 10.27
C LYS A 133 12.87 -23.08 9.79
N THR A 134 12.21 -22.21 10.54
CA THR A 134 10.82 -21.80 10.33
C THR A 134 10.74 -20.38 9.79
N VAL A 135 9.77 -20.13 8.91
CA VAL A 135 9.33 -18.80 8.48
C VAL A 135 8.14 -18.38 9.33
N PHE A 136 8.22 -17.22 9.99
CA PHE A 136 7.07 -16.62 10.66
C PHE A 136 6.30 -15.76 9.65
N LEU A 137 5.03 -16.07 9.39
CA LEU A 137 4.16 -15.33 8.49
C LEU A 137 3.15 -14.51 9.30
N SER A 138 3.18 -13.19 9.14
CA SER A 138 2.02 -12.35 9.41
C SER A 138 1.22 -12.27 8.11
N GLY A 139 0.21 -13.14 7.96
CA GLY A 139 -0.52 -13.27 6.72
C GLY A 139 -1.59 -14.36 6.78
N SER A 140 -2.20 -14.65 5.63
CA SER A 140 -3.27 -15.66 5.55
C SER A 140 -2.76 -17.12 5.54
N ASP A 141 -3.61 -18.04 5.96
CA ASP A 141 -3.40 -19.49 5.91
C ASP A 141 -3.23 -20.01 4.48
N THR A 142 -3.83 -19.35 3.49
CA THR A 142 -3.69 -19.68 2.07
C THR A 142 -2.24 -19.49 1.63
N VAL A 143 -1.62 -18.38 2.03
CA VAL A 143 -0.21 -18.09 1.75
C VAL A 143 0.70 -19.06 2.48
N GLN A 144 0.36 -19.39 3.74
CA GLN A 144 1.10 -20.41 4.49
C GLN A 144 1.12 -21.75 3.74
N LYS A 145 -0.04 -22.24 3.28
CA LYS A 145 -0.16 -23.49 2.53
C LYS A 145 0.64 -23.48 1.22
N GLU A 146 0.65 -22.35 0.51
CA GLU A 146 1.45 -22.20 -0.72
C GLU A 146 2.96 -22.31 -0.43
N LEU A 147 3.44 -21.69 0.65
CA LEU A 147 4.84 -21.77 1.06
C LEU A 147 5.21 -23.18 1.55
N GLU A 148 4.34 -23.82 2.32
CA GLU A 148 4.51 -25.21 2.78
C GLU A 148 4.57 -26.20 1.61
N ALA A 149 3.74 -26.00 0.58
CA ALA A 149 3.78 -26.79 -0.65
C ALA A 149 5.11 -26.65 -1.41
N LYS A 150 5.90 -25.59 -1.14
CA LYS A 150 7.25 -25.40 -1.66
C LYS A 150 8.35 -25.92 -0.73
N GLY A 151 7.98 -26.64 0.33
CA GLY A 151 8.90 -27.29 1.27
C GLY A 151 9.39 -26.40 2.41
N LEU A 152 8.83 -25.20 2.58
CA LEU A 152 9.15 -24.30 3.69
C LEU A 152 8.37 -24.70 4.95
N LYS A 153 8.99 -24.62 6.12
CA LYS A 153 8.26 -24.70 7.41
C LYS A 153 7.72 -23.33 7.74
N VAL A 154 6.42 -23.18 7.91
CA VAL A 154 5.78 -21.88 8.14
C VAL A 154 4.86 -21.93 9.36
N ILE A 155 4.82 -20.83 10.11
CA ILE A 155 3.87 -20.62 11.21
C ILE A 155 3.26 -19.23 11.14
N GLY A 156 2.19 -19.01 11.88
CA GLY A 156 1.59 -17.69 12.06
C GLY A 156 0.55 -17.32 11.01
N GLY A 157 0.34 -18.10 9.95
CA GLY A 157 -0.78 -17.89 9.03
C GLY A 157 -2.12 -17.98 9.77
N GLY A 158 -3.00 -16.99 9.57
CA GLY A 158 -4.36 -16.96 10.12
C GLY A 158 -5.43 -17.16 9.04
N PRO A 159 -6.59 -17.74 9.34
CA PRO A 159 -7.68 -17.88 8.37
C PRO A 159 -8.13 -16.53 7.80
N TYR A 160 -8.67 -16.60 6.59
CA TYR A 160 -9.39 -15.47 6.01
C TYR A 160 -10.63 -15.12 6.84
N SER A 161 -10.73 -13.88 7.30
CA SER A 161 -11.88 -13.40 8.06
C SER A 161 -12.96 -12.82 7.13
N LYS A 162 -14.05 -13.56 6.92
CA LYS A 162 -15.24 -13.03 6.20
C LYS A 162 -15.86 -11.85 6.96
N THR A 163 -15.82 -11.86 8.29
CA THR A 163 -16.33 -10.77 9.15
C THR A 163 -15.60 -9.45 8.92
N TYR A 164 -14.29 -9.52 8.60
CA TYR A 164 -13.50 -8.34 8.26
C TYR A 164 -14.06 -7.60 7.04
N HIS A 165 -14.74 -8.28 6.11
CA HIS A 165 -15.25 -7.66 4.89
C HIS A 165 -16.75 -7.40 4.85
N THR A 166 -17.53 -8.01 5.75
CA THR A 166 -18.99 -8.10 5.57
C THR A 166 -19.79 -7.05 6.34
N GLU A 167 -19.32 -6.59 7.50
CA GLU A 167 -20.08 -5.63 8.31
C GLU A 167 -19.16 -4.71 9.12
N VAL A 168 -19.25 -3.39 8.88
CA VAL A 168 -18.68 -2.37 9.78
C VAL A 168 -19.79 -1.93 10.72
N LYS A 169 -19.93 -2.62 11.85
CA LYS A 169 -21.00 -2.38 12.85
C LYS A 169 -20.68 -1.26 13.83
N ALA A 170 -19.62 -0.49 13.59
CA ALA A 170 -19.21 0.54 14.51
C ALA A 170 -20.33 1.58 14.69
N ALA A 171 -20.83 1.69 15.92
CA ALA A 171 -21.51 2.89 16.37
C ALA A 171 -20.42 3.94 16.55
N CYS A 172 -20.28 4.86 15.61
CA CYS A 172 -19.32 5.95 15.75
C CYS A 172 -19.92 7.02 16.67
N GLY A 173 -19.10 7.64 17.52
CA GLY A 173 -19.51 8.81 18.28
C GLY A 173 -18.46 9.89 18.27
N ARG A 174 -18.52 10.80 19.23
CA ARG A 174 -17.82 12.09 19.12
C ARG A 174 -16.33 12.04 19.43
N HIS A 175 -15.89 11.00 20.15
CA HIS A 175 -14.51 10.82 20.55
C HIS A 175 -14.05 9.38 20.30
N LEU A 176 -12.82 9.24 19.83
CA LEU A 176 -12.03 8.01 19.81
C LEU A 176 -11.09 8.01 20.99
N VAL A 177 -11.09 6.96 21.80
CA VAL A 177 -10.06 6.77 22.83
C VAL A 177 -9.11 5.67 22.39
N VAL A 178 -7.82 6.00 22.32
CA VAL A 178 -6.73 5.06 22.04
C VAL A 178 -5.94 4.84 23.33
N SER A 179 -5.86 3.59 23.75
CA SER A 179 -5.12 3.14 24.93
C SER A 179 -4.41 1.83 24.63
N MET A 180 -3.60 1.36 25.58
CA MET A 180 -3.08 0.00 25.49
C MET A 180 -4.23 -1.00 25.52
N ASP A 181 -4.20 -1.96 24.60
CA ASP A 181 -5.21 -3.01 24.51
C ASP A 181 -4.57 -4.35 24.13
N ALA A 182 -4.64 -5.32 25.04
CA ALA A 182 -4.21 -6.69 24.78
C ALA A 182 -5.11 -7.43 23.78
N ASP A 183 -6.35 -6.96 23.61
CA ASP A 183 -7.35 -7.49 22.69
C ASP A 183 -7.41 -6.71 21.36
N PHE A 184 -6.48 -5.76 21.12
CA PHE A 184 -6.40 -5.06 19.83
C PHE A 184 -6.25 -6.08 18.69
N ASP A 185 -7.11 -5.92 17.68
CA ASP A 185 -7.12 -6.71 16.45
C ASP A 185 -7.43 -5.84 15.21
N MET A 186 -7.35 -6.47 14.03
CA MET A 186 -7.63 -5.80 12.75
C MET A 186 -9.06 -5.31 12.60
N VAL A 187 -10.04 -5.97 13.22
CA VAL A 187 -11.46 -5.58 13.13
C VAL A 187 -11.68 -4.29 13.92
N MET A 188 -11.12 -4.19 15.13
CA MET A 188 -11.12 -2.97 15.93
C MET A 188 -10.42 -1.82 15.21
N ALA A 189 -9.26 -2.09 14.59
CA ALA A 189 -8.54 -1.10 13.80
C ALA A 189 -9.36 -0.59 12.62
N ARG A 190 -9.96 -1.49 11.82
CA ARG A 190 -10.86 -1.17 10.70
C ARG A 190 -12.03 -0.30 11.15
N ASP A 191 -12.70 -0.67 12.23
CA ASP A 191 -13.86 0.05 12.75
C ASP A 191 -13.48 1.47 13.23
N ALA A 192 -12.38 1.60 13.97
CA ALA A 192 -11.85 2.87 14.43
C ALA A 192 -11.50 3.80 13.25
N LEU A 193 -10.77 3.29 12.27
CA LEU A 193 -10.35 4.03 11.09
C LEU A 193 -11.53 4.40 10.18
N SER A 194 -12.53 3.52 10.07
CA SER A 194 -13.77 3.80 9.33
C SER A 194 -14.57 4.94 9.97
N CYS A 195 -14.65 4.98 11.31
CA CYS A 195 -15.27 6.09 12.04
C CYS A 195 -14.49 7.40 11.84
N LEU A 196 -13.16 7.36 11.99
CA LEU A 196 -12.31 8.54 11.76
C LEU A 196 -12.48 9.08 10.34
N SER A 197 -12.37 8.21 9.33
CA SER A 197 -12.52 8.59 7.93
C SER A 197 -13.89 9.22 7.65
N SER A 198 -14.96 8.65 8.21
CA SER A 198 -16.33 9.10 7.99
C SER A 198 -16.75 10.33 8.80
N LEU A 199 -16.07 10.64 9.92
CA LEU A 199 -16.42 11.73 10.83
C LEU A 199 -15.24 12.72 11.02
N PRO A 200 -15.18 13.80 10.23
CA PRO A 200 -14.19 14.88 10.35
C PRO A 200 -14.02 15.47 11.76
N GLU A 201 -15.13 15.65 12.47
CA GLU A 201 -15.18 16.29 13.80
C GLU A 201 -14.81 15.35 14.97
N MET A 202 -14.54 14.08 14.69
CA MET A 202 -14.25 13.09 15.73
C MET A 202 -12.88 13.37 16.38
N LYS A 203 -12.88 13.66 17.68
CA LYS A 203 -11.64 13.92 18.44
C LYS A 203 -10.95 12.62 18.83
N VAL A 204 -9.62 12.61 18.84
CA VAL A 204 -8.82 11.46 19.30
C VAL A 204 -8.17 11.77 20.64
N LEU A 205 -8.42 10.92 21.63
CA LEU A 205 -7.88 10.99 22.98
C LEU A 205 -6.91 9.84 23.17
N VAL A 206 -5.71 10.11 23.68
CA VAL A 206 -4.64 9.11 23.82
C VAL A 206 -4.27 8.95 25.29
N LEU A 207 -4.47 7.75 25.83
CA LEU A 207 -4.09 7.41 27.19
C LEU A 207 -2.66 6.87 27.19
N LYS A 208 -1.68 7.74 27.48
CA LYS A 208 -0.24 7.41 27.42
C LYS A 208 0.27 6.55 28.58
N LYS A 209 -0.43 6.51 29.72
CA LYS A 209 0.04 5.78 30.91
C LYS A 209 -0.63 4.42 31.05
N ALA A 210 0.07 3.40 30.57
CA ALA A 210 0.20 2.10 31.25
C ALA A 210 1.61 1.59 30.92
N ASP A 211 2.45 1.39 31.92
CA ASP A 211 3.81 0.89 31.74
C ASP A 211 3.77 -0.44 30.96
N VAL A 212 4.26 -0.41 29.72
CA VAL A 212 4.50 -1.63 28.94
C VAL A 212 5.75 -2.29 29.53
N PRO A 213 5.73 -3.60 29.86
CA PRO A 213 6.93 -4.30 30.23
C PRO A 213 7.96 -4.21 29.11
N LYS A 214 9.20 -3.98 29.50
CA LYS A 214 10.34 -3.96 28.60
C LYS A 214 10.53 -5.36 28.00
N ILE A 215 10.10 -5.57 26.76
CA ILE A 215 10.53 -6.73 25.96
C ILE A 215 11.98 -6.45 25.56
N GLY A 216 12.94 -6.79 26.42
CA GLY A 216 14.33 -6.38 26.22
C GLY A 216 14.54 -4.86 26.27
N ASN A 217 15.74 -4.42 25.88
CA ASN A 217 16.06 -2.99 25.84
C ASN A 217 15.54 -2.37 24.52
N ASN A 218 14.88 -1.21 24.59
CA ASN A 218 14.44 -0.40 23.44
C ASN A 218 13.25 -0.94 22.60
N VAL A 219 12.32 -1.69 23.22
CA VAL A 219 11.05 -2.08 22.60
C VAL A 219 9.90 -1.23 23.12
N HIS A 220 9.06 -0.73 22.20
CA HIS A 220 7.95 0.19 22.48
C HIS A 220 6.62 -0.38 21.99
N LEU A 221 6.26 -1.59 22.42
CA LEU A 221 5.01 -2.24 22.02
C LEU A 221 3.82 -1.67 22.81
N GLY A 222 2.97 -0.85 22.19
CA GLY A 222 1.77 -0.38 22.86
C GLY A 222 1.06 0.74 22.12
N VAL A 223 0.66 1.78 22.85
CA VAL A 223 -0.12 2.91 22.31
C VAL A 223 0.57 3.54 21.10
N GLU A 224 1.88 3.75 21.15
CA GLU A 224 2.64 4.33 20.03
C GLU A 224 2.60 3.43 18.78
N SER A 225 2.58 2.11 18.94
CA SER A 225 2.44 1.18 17.82
C SER A 225 1.05 1.24 17.19
N ILE A 226 -0.01 1.35 18.02
CA ILE A 226 -1.39 1.54 17.55
C ILE A 226 -1.53 2.88 16.82
N LEU A 227 -0.95 3.95 17.36
CA LEU A 227 -0.96 5.26 16.73
C LEU A 227 -0.21 5.26 15.41
N ALA A 228 0.95 4.61 15.32
CA ALA A 228 1.70 4.46 14.09
C ALA A 228 0.92 3.68 13.02
N PHE A 229 0.25 2.59 13.41
CA PHE A 229 -0.69 1.87 12.53
C PHE A 229 -1.76 2.83 12.00
N PHE A 230 -2.40 3.58 12.89
CA PHE A 230 -3.50 4.49 12.55
C PHE A 230 -3.03 5.61 11.61
N GLN A 231 -1.90 6.25 11.92
CA GLN A 231 -1.31 7.31 11.08
C GLN A 231 -0.90 6.79 9.70
N ALA A 232 -0.37 5.57 9.61
CA ALA A 232 0.06 4.98 8.36
C ALA A 232 -1.15 4.64 7.46
N THR A 233 -2.25 4.15 8.05
CA THR A 233 -3.46 3.74 7.31
C THR A 233 -4.41 4.91 7.00
N MET A 234 -4.41 6.00 7.77
CA MET A 234 -5.27 7.15 7.47
C MET A 234 -4.85 7.89 6.19
N PRO A 235 -5.82 8.41 5.41
CA PRO A 235 -5.56 9.38 4.34
C PRO A 235 -4.74 10.55 4.87
N GLU A 236 -3.84 11.09 4.05
CA GLU A 236 -2.84 12.05 4.50
C GLU A 236 -3.48 13.32 5.10
N GLU A 237 -4.56 13.80 4.48
CA GLU A 237 -5.35 14.96 4.94
C GLU A 237 -6.02 14.73 6.29
N ARG A 238 -6.16 13.46 6.71
CA ARG A 238 -6.81 13.04 7.96
C ARG A 238 -5.82 12.48 8.97
N ARG A 239 -4.52 12.43 8.64
CA ARG A 239 -3.50 12.05 9.60
C ARG A 239 -3.52 13.03 10.77
N LEU A 240 -3.54 12.47 11.96
CA LEU A 240 -3.58 13.25 13.20
C LEU A 240 -2.29 14.07 13.31
N GLN A 241 -2.43 15.40 13.41
CA GLN A 241 -1.31 16.32 13.58
C GLN A 241 -0.55 16.00 14.88
N PRO A 242 0.78 16.19 14.94
CA PRO A 242 1.53 16.11 16.19
C PRO A 242 0.93 17.09 17.22
N GLY A 243 0.37 16.56 18.32
CA GLY A 243 -0.32 17.37 19.33
C GLY A 243 -1.83 17.53 19.14
N GLY A 244 -2.44 16.94 18.10
CA GLY A 244 -3.89 16.87 17.90
C GLY A 244 -4.64 15.92 18.83
N PHE A 245 -3.95 15.42 19.87
CA PHE A 245 -4.50 14.52 20.88
C PHE A 245 -4.75 15.33 22.16
N GLU A 246 -6.01 15.41 22.60
CA GLU A 246 -6.34 16.07 23.88
C GLU A 246 -5.98 15.14 25.05
N GLU A 247 -5.15 15.62 26.00
CA GLU A 247 -4.65 14.82 27.12
C GLU A 247 -5.68 14.68 28.24
N PRO A 248 -6.12 13.45 28.52
CA PRO A 248 -5.89 12.88 29.84
C PRO A 248 -4.86 11.75 29.75
N LYS A 249 -3.89 11.74 30.66
CA LYS A 249 -2.79 10.76 30.66
C LYS A 249 -3.24 9.37 31.12
N THR A 250 -4.37 9.28 31.81
CA THR A 250 -4.94 8.05 32.38
C THR A 250 -6.44 7.91 32.14
N LEU A 251 -6.98 6.69 32.22
CA LEU A 251 -8.42 6.44 32.20
C LEU A 251 -9.15 7.15 33.36
N ALA A 252 -8.52 7.19 34.55
CA ALA A 252 -9.07 7.88 35.71
C ALA A 252 -9.20 9.40 35.47
N GLU A 253 -8.18 10.03 34.86
CA GLU A 253 -8.24 11.44 34.46
C GLU A 253 -9.34 11.68 33.41
N LEU A 254 -9.48 10.76 32.44
CA LEU A 254 -10.53 10.85 31.42
C LEU A 254 -11.92 10.77 32.04
N LEU A 255 -12.17 9.78 32.89
CA LEU A 255 -13.44 9.60 33.61
C LEU A 255 -13.77 10.82 34.48
N THR A 256 -12.77 11.34 35.19
CA THR A 256 -12.90 12.55 36.02
C THR A 256 -13.25 13.77 35.18
N LYS A 257 -12.50 14.04 34.10
CA LYS A 257 -12.75 15.18 33.20
C LYS A 257 -14.16 15.13 32.58
N LEU A 258 -14.63 13.93 32.25
CA LEU A 258 -15.91 13.74 31.58
C LEU A 258 -17.09 13.50 32.52
N LYS A 259 -16.85 13.56 33.85
CA LYS A 259 -17.83 13.28 34.90
C LYS A 259 -18.55 11.96 34.61
N ALA A 260 -17.77 10.92 34.38
CA ALA A 260 -18.22 9.55 34.12
C ALA A 260 -17.74 8.64 35.26
N GLN A 261 -18.61 7.76 35.75
CA GLN A 261 -18.29 6.85 36.85
C GLN A 261 -17.43 5.68 36.36
N ASP A 262 -17.70 5.20 35.15
CA ASP A 262 -17.02 4.08 34.52
C ASP A 262 -17.01 4.22 32.99
N THR A 263 -16.47 3.22 32.30
CA THR A 263 -16.41 3.16 30.83
C THR A 263 -17.79 2.98 30.18
N ASN A 264 -18.78 2.45 30.90
CA ASN A 264 -20.16 2.37 30.41
C ASN A 264 -20.84 3.74 30.37
N ALA A 265 -20.61 4.57 31.39
CA ALA A 265 -21.06 5.96 31.45
C ALA A 265 -20.44 6.81 30.34
N LEU A 266 -19.22 6.48 29.87
CA LEU A 266 -18.63 7.10 28.68
C LEU A 266 -19.40 6.74 27.40
N LYS A 267 -19.75 5.45 27.21
CA LYS A 267 -20.56 5.01 26.06
C LYS A 267 -21.91 5.72 26.00
N GLN A 268 -22.60 5.86 27.12
CA GLN A 268 -23.87 6.59 27.22
C GLN A 268 -23.75 8.08 26.85
N LYS A 269 -22.56 8.68 27.03
CA LYS A 269 -22.25 10.06 26.61
C LYS A 269 -21.79 10.16 25.15
N GLY A 270 -21.90 9.09 24.36
CA GLY A 270 -21.48 9.06 22.95
C GLY A 270 -19.97 9.02 22.74
N ILE A 271 -19.22 8.51 23.72
CA ILE A 271 -17.77 8.32 23.67
C ILE A 271 -17.50 6.85 23.41
N HIS A 272 -16.88 6.55 22.26
CA HIS A 272 -16.61 5.19 21.85
C HIS A 272 -15.18 4.85 22.16
N MET A 273 -15.02 4.00 23.16
CA MET A 273 -13.74 3.40 23.49
C MET A 273 -13.55 2.19 22.57
N VAL A 274 -12.54 2.26 21.70
CA VAL A 274 -12.14 1.13 20.85
C VAL A 274 -11.51 0.03 21.69
N SER A 275 -10.91 0.40 22.81
CA SER A 275 -10.46 -0.49 23.86
C SER A 275 -10.99 -0.06 25.21
N THR A 276 -11.55 -0.98 25.97
CA THR A 276 -11.60 -0.89 27.43
C THR A 276 -10.79 -2.06 27.94
N GLU A 277 -9.91 -1.88 28.94
CA GLU A 277 -9.28 -3.01 29.63
C GLU A 277 -10.37 -4.00 30.09
N LYS A 278 -10.60 -5.07 29.32
CA LYS A 278 -11.64 -6.08 29.64
C LYS A 278 -11.17 -7.03 30.73
N LYS A 279 -9.85 -7.14 30.91
CA LYS A 279 -9.17 -7.98 31.91
C LYS A 279 -7.93 -7.23 32.43
N PRO A 280 -7.49 -7.48 33.67
CA PRO A 280 -6.19 -7.03 34.14
C PRO A 280 -5.12 -7.50 33.15
N LEU A 281 -4.25 -6.59 32.73
CA LEU A 281 -3.24 -6.85 31.71
C LEU A 281 -2.23 -7.97 32.10
N GLY A 282 -2.19 -8.35 33.39
CA GLY A 282 -1.73 -9.66 33.91
C GLY A 282 -0.61 -10.36 33.14
N ASP A 283 -0.86 -11.60 32.71
CA ASP A 283 0.12 -12.50 32.08
C ASP A 283 0.53 -12.11 30.65
N PHE A 284 -0.20 -11.20 29.99
CA PHE A 284 0.16 -10.70 28.65
C PHE A 284 1.59 -10.12 28.63
N TYR A 285 2.00 -9.63 29.80
CA TYR A 285 3.24 -8.94 30.10
C TYR A 285 4.41 -9.82 30.51
N THR A 286 4.23 -11.13 30.59
CA THR A 286 5.35 -12.05 30.68
C THR A 286 6.01 -12.17 29.30
N THR A 287 7.34 -12.24 29.25
CA THR A 287 8.02 -12.57 27.99
C THR A 287 7.52 -13.94 27.56
N PRO A 288 6.87 -14.07 26.38
CA PRO A 288 6.30 -15.35 25.99
C PRO A 288 7.42 -16.37 25.82
N THR A 289 7.16 -17.60 26.28
CA THR A 289 7.95 -18.75 25.82
C THR A 289 7.59 -19.00 24.37
N LEU A 290 8.46 -18.55 23.47
CA LEU A 290 8.29 -18.68 22.04
C LEU A 290 8.61 -20.12 21.60
N ASN A 291 7.70 -20.72 20.83
CA ASN A 291 7.92 -21.98 20.15
C ASN A 291 7.55 -21.82 18.67
N PRO A 292 8.51 -21.93 17.73
CA PRO A 292 9.93 -22.26 17.93
C PRO A 292 10.71 -21.12 18.60
N THR A 293 11.92 -21.41 19.08
CA THR A 293 12.80 -20.37 19.65
C THR A 293 13.30 -19.38 18.58
N PRO A 294 13.74 -18.16 18.93
CA PRO A 294 14.20 -17.17 17.96
C PRO A 294 15.33 -17.63 17.03
N GLU A 295 16.21 -18.52 17.50
CA GLU A 295 17.31 -19.08 16.71
C GLU A 295 16.81 -19.98 15.57
N ASN A 296 15.61 -20.53 15.74
CA ASN A 296 14.92 -21.41 14.81
C ASN A 296 13.97 -20.67 13.85
N ILE A 297 13.88 -19.34 13.94
CA ILE A 297 13.25 -18.51 12.92
C ILE A 297 14.32 -18.05 11.92
N ALA A 298 14.10 -18.35 10.64
CA ALA A 298 14.98 -17.89 9.56
C ALA A 298 14.52 -16.55 8.96
N ALA A 299 13.20 -16.40 8.80
CA ALA A 299 12.61 -15.23 8.18
C ALA A 299 11.26 -14.86 8.81
N MET A 300 10.92 -13.58 8.73
CA MET A 300 9.61 -13.03 9.06
C MET A 300 9.03 -12.31 7.84
N VAL A 301 7.84 -12.73 7.42
CA VAL A 301 7.15 -12.19 6.24
C VAL A 301 5.93 -11.40 6.70
N PHE A 302 5.83 -10.15 6.25
CA PHE A 302 4.67 -9.30 6.47
C PHE A 302 3.78 -9.29 5.23
N SER A 303 2.51 -9.63 5.44
CA SER A 303 1.46 -9.61 4.43
C SER A 303 0.15 -9.12 5.05
N ILE A 304 -0.91 -9.07 4.23
CA ILE A 304 -2.25 -8.82 4.75
C ILE A 304 -2.66 -9.97 5.67
N ASP A 305 -2.96 -9.62 6.91
CA ASP A 305 -3.17 -10.56 8.00
C ASP A 305 -4.44 -10.18 8.73
N PHE A 306 -5.55 -10.83 8.38
CA PHE A 306 -6.88 -10.50 8.93
C PHE A 306 -7.03 -10.85 10.42
N GLU A 307 -6.09 -11.62 10.97
CA GLU A 307 -6.02 -11.96 12.40
C GLU A 307 -4.82 -11.31 13.09
N PHE A 308 -4.23 -10.26 12.48
CA PHE A 308 -3.23 -9.47 13.17
C PHE A 308 -3.81 -8.93 14.47
N SER A 309 -3.07 -9.13 15.55
CA SER A 309 -3.48 -8.85 16.92
C SER A 309 -2.29 -8.44 17.78
N MET A 310 -2.56 -7.85 18.93
CA MET A 310 -1.53 -7.45 19.88
C MET A 310 -0.65 -8.64 20.33
N LYS A 311 -1.23 -9.84 20.49
CA LYS A 311 -0.48 -11.07 20.83
C LYS A 311 0.50 -11.47 19.73
N LYS A 312 0.03 -11.48 18.48
CA LYS A 312 0.87 -11.81 17.32
C LYS A 312 1.98 -10.77 17.15
N ALA A 313 1.65 -9.49 17.32
CA ALA A 313 2.62 -8.40 17.30
C ALA A 313 3.68 -8.55 18.40
N ARG A 314 3.28 -8.90 19.63
CA ARG A 314 4.21 -9.19 20.73
C ARG A 314 5.19 -10.30 20.37
N ASP A 315 4.71 -11.41 19.82
CA ASP A 315 5.56 -12.54 19.47
C ASP A 315 6.54 -12.14 18.35
N MET A 316 6.07 -11.43 17.31
CA MET A 316 6.92 -10.90 16.24
C MET A 316 8.02 -9.96 16.77
N VAL A 317 7.63 -9.01 17.61
CA VAL A 317 8.56 -8.05 18.22
C VAL A 317 9.59 -8.78 19.09
N THR A 318 9.17 -9.80 19.85
CA THR A 318 10.05 -10.60 20.70
C THR A 318 11.04 -11.43 19.88
N TYR A 319 10.61 -12.01 18.75
CA TYR A 319 11.50 -12.71 17.82
C TYR A 319 12.58 -11.78 17.27
N LEU A 320 12.17 -10.64 16.71
CA LEU A 320 13.08 -9.68 16.09
C LEU A 320 14.00 -9.00 17.11
N SER A 321 13.54 -8.73 18.33
CA SER A 321 14.37 -8.14 19.38
C SER A 321 15.43 -9.10 19.92
N LYS A 322 15.21 -10.42 19.84
CA LYS A 322 16.13 -11.45 20.35
C LYS A 322 17.11 -11.97 19.30
N ASN A 323 16.79 -11.83 18.01
CA ASN A 323 17.64 -12.35 16.94
C ASN A 323 17.63 -11.43 15.71
N GLU A 324 18.64 -10.55 15.64
CA GLU A 324 18.82 -9.64 14.50
C GLU A 324 19.13 -10.37 13.17
N ASN A 325 19.47 -11.66 13.20
CA ASN A 325 19.77 -12.46 12.00
C ASN A 325 18.51 -12.90 11.25
N ILE A 326 17.31 -12.82 11.85
CA ILE A 326 16.05 -13.11 11.17
C ILE A 326 15.91 -12.22 9.93
N ALA A 327 15.75 -12.82 8.75
CA ALA A 327 15.45 -12.06 7.53
C ALA A 327 14.04 -11.46 7.64
N VAL A 328 13.81 -10.28 7.06
CA VAL A 328 12.48 -9.65 7.05
C VAL A 328 12.12 -9.23 5.64
N MET A 329 10.85 -9.34 5.29
CA MET A 329 10.33 -8.89 3.99
C MET A 329 8.83 -8.61 4.09
N ALA A 330 8.35 -7.61 3.36
CA ALA A 330 6.93 -7.33 3.18
C ALA A 330 6.49 -7.68 1.77
N THR A 331 5.27 -8.19 1.63
CA THR A 331 4.72 -8.59 0.34
C THR A 331 4.22 -7.39 -0.46
N GLY A 332 3.72 -6.34 0.18
CA GLY A 332 3.35 -5.08 -0.47
C GLY A 332 3.56 -3.88 0.46
N GLY A 333 3.33 -2.68 -0.08
CA GLY A 333 3.40 -1.42 0.65
C GLY A 333 2.06 -0.70 0.80
N ASP A 334 0.95 -1.34 0.43
CA ASP A 334 -0.38 -0.73 0.56
C ASP A 334 -0.70 -0.54 2.04
N HIS A 335 -1.19 0.65 2.39
CA HIS A 335 -1.56 1.01 3.76
C HIS A 335 -3.03 0.67 4.05
N GLN A 336 -3.85 0.65 3.00
CA GLN A 336 -5.26 0.30 3.03
C GLN A 336 -5.65 -0.36 1.71
N MET A 337 -6.66 -1.24 1.77
CA MET A 337 -7.34 -1.73 0.59
C MET A 337 -8.23 -0.63 0.01
N PRO A 338 -8.48 -0.63 -1.32
CA PRO A 338 -9.43 0.30 -1.92
C PRO A 338 -10.82 0.20 -1.26
N PRO A 339 -11.54 1.33 -1.15
CA PRO A 339 -12.83 1.35 -0.48
C PRO A 339 -13.84 0.42 -1.17
N ILE A 340 -14.44 -0.48 -0.39
CA ILE A 340 -15.61 -1.25 -0.81
C ILE A 340 -16.84 -0.37 -0.59
N SER A 341 -17.71 -0.24 -1.59
CA SER A 341 -18.91 0.60 -1.51
C SER A 341 -19.74 0.26 -0.26
N ALA A 342 -20.08 1.28 0.54
CA ALA A 342 -20.91 1.14 1.73
C ALA A 342 -22.28 0.48 1.43
N SER A 343 -22.82 0.67 0.22
CA SER A 343 -24.07 0.02 -0.22
C SER A 343 -23.94 -1.48 -0.51
N LYS A 344 -22.71 -1.99 -0.64
CA LYS A 344 -22.41 -3.43 -0.87
C LYS A 344 -22.03 -4.16 0.43
N ILE A 345 -22.04 -3.48 1.56
CA ILE A 345 -21.72 -4.01 2.89
C ILE A 345 -22.81 -3.59 3.89
N GLY A 346 -23.00 -4.34 4.97
CA GLY A 346 -23.95 -3.98 6.03
C GLY A 346 -23.46 -2.83 6.91
N ALA A 347 -22.93 -1.75 6.34
CA ALA A 347 -22.42 -0.61 7.10
C ALA A 347 -23.57 0.22 7.70
N SER A 348 -23.37 0.73 8.92
CA SER A 348 -24.32 1.67 9.51
C SER A 348 -24.36 2.98 8.70
N ASN A 349 -25.48 3.71 8.73
CA ASN A 349 -25.64 5.00 8.05
C ASN A 349 -24.57 6.05 8.42
N ALA A 350 -23.86 5.85 9.54
CA ALA A 350 -22.78 6.73 9.99
C ALA A 350 -21.46 6.52 9.22
N ILE A 351 -21.26 5.36 8.58
CA ILE A 351 -20.00 4.98 7.93
C ILE A 351 -20.15 5.14 6.42
N LYS A 352 -19.67 6.26 5.91
CA LYS A 352 -19.74 6.60 4.48
C LYS A 352 -18.51 6.13 3.71
N LYS A 353 -17.37 6.01 4.40
CA LYS A 353 -16.06 5.64 3.82
C LYS A 353 -15.39 4.58 4.71
N PRO A 354 -15.73 3.30 4.54
CA PRO A 354 -15.04 2.21 5.21
C PRO A 354 -13.54 2.23 4.88
N VAL A 355 -12.70 2.00 5.89
CA VAL A 355 -11.25 1.89 5.75
C VAL A 355 -10.84 0.49 6.15
N TYR A 356 -10.15 -0.20 5.26
CA TYR A 356 -9.64 -1.55 5.50
C TYR A 356 -8.11 -1.50 5.52
N PRO A 357 -7.48 -1.52 6.71
CA PRO A 357 -6.04 -1.62 6.81
C PRO A 357 -5.44 -2.77 6.00
N ASP A 358 -4.23 -2.55 5.52
CA ASP A 358 -3.43 -3.53 4.80
C ASP A 358 -2.02 -3.63 5.43
N VAL A 359 -1.12 -4.41 4.82
CA VAL A 359 0.23 -4.73 5.31
C VAL A 359 1.05 -3.51 5.73
N GLY A 360 0.87 -2.35 5.09
CA GLY A 360 1.55 -1.10 5.45
C GLY A 360 1.24 -0.63 6.88
N GLY A 361 0.00 -0.82 7.34
CA GLY A 361 -0.38 -0.53 8.73
C GLY A 361 0.31 -1.47 9.73
N ILE A 362 0.36 -2.76 9.42
CA ILE A 362 1.05 -3.78 10.23
C ILE A 362 2.56 -3.47 10.31
N VAL A 363 3.19 -3.15 9.18
CA VAL A 363 4.61 -2.78 9.14
C VAL A 363 4.87 -1.51 9.95
N ALA A 364 4.02 -0.50 9.86
CA ALA A 364 4.14 0.73 10.65
C ALA A 364 4.04 0.44 12.16
N PHE A 365 3.11 -0.41 12.57
CA PHE A 365 2.98 -0.88 13.94
C PHE A 365 4.27 -1.50 14.46
N ILE A 366 4.81 -2.48 13.73
CA ILE A 366 6.01 -3.22 14.16
C ILE A 366 7.26 -2.34 14.14
N ARG A 367 7.38 -1.42 13.18
CA ARG A 367 8.46 -0.41 13.14
C ARG A 367 8.43 0.50 14.36
N ALA A 368 7.24 0.97 14.76
CA ALA A 368 7.11 1.80 15.95
C ALA A 368 7.44 1.03 17.23
N ALA A 369 7.14 -0.28 17.28
CA ALA A 369 7.56 -1.13 18.39
C ALA A 369 9.08 -1.39 18.41
N LEU A 370 9.74 -1.33 17.26
CA LEU A 370 11.18 -1.62 17.07
C LEU A 370 11.91 -0.44 16.39
N PRO A 371 11.92 0.77 16.98
CA PRO A 371 12.37 1.99 16.30
C PRO A 371 13.87 1.96 15.95
N ASN A 372 14.66 1.10 16.61
CA ASN A 372 16.09 0.97 16.37
C ASN A 372 16.49 -0.27 15.56
N HIS A 373 15.52 -1.11 15.14
CA HIS A 373 15.84 -2.36 14.44
C HIS A 373 16.22 -2.11 12.97
N ASN A 374 17.49 -2.35 12.64
CA ASN A 374 18.08 -2.02 11.34
C ASN A 374 17.33 -2.62 10.15
N LYS A 375 16.94 -3.90 10.23
CA LYS A 375 16.22 -4.54 9.12
C LYS A 375 14.77 -4.07 8.97
N MET A 376 14.14 -3.58 10.04
CA MET A 376 12.79 -3.01 9.94
C MET A 376 12.83 -1.60 9.34
N LYS A 377 13.88 -0.82 9.63
CA LYS A 377 14.13 0.47 8.96
C LYS A 377 14.28 0.27 7.45
N ASN A 378 15.05 -0.74 7.03
CA ASN A 378 15.32 -1.05 5.63
C ASN A 378 14.56 -2.29 5.14
N LEU A 379 13.28 -2.43 5.53
CA LEU A 379 12.45 -3.58 5.18
C LEU A 379 12.29 -3.71 3.65
N PRO A 380 12.77 -4.80 3.03
CA PRO A 380 12.51 -5.07 1.62
C PRO A 380 11.00 -5.27 1.40
N VAL A 381 10.44 -4.54 0.42
CA VAL A 381 9.06 -4.73 -0.05
C VAL A 381 9.12 -5.41 -1.41
N LEU A 382 8.47 -6.56 -1.55
CA LEU A 382 8.55 -7.39 -2.75
C LEU A 382 7.66 -6.85 -3.88
N GLY A 383 6.41 -6.56 -3.54
CA GLY A 383 5.45 -5.88 -4.39
C GLY A 383 5.58 -4.37 -4.31
N LYS A 384 4.63 -3.68 -4.95
CA LYS A 384 4.57 -2.22 -5.08
C LYS A 384 4.54 -1.55 -3.68
N PRO A 385 5.32 -0.48 -3.44
CA PRO A 385 6.15 0.26 -4.40
C PRO A 385 7.52 -0.37 -4.69
N GLY A 386 7.87 -1.46 -4.00
CA GLY A 386 9.08 -2.22 -4.24
C GLY A 386 9.14 -2.84 -5.63
N GLN A 387 10.36 -3.03 -6.14
CA GLN A 387 10.61 -3.33 -7.55
C GLN A 387 10.82 -4.83 -7.86
N ALA A 388 10.88 -5.69 -6.83
CA ALA A 388 11.32 -7.08 -7.00
C ALA A 388 10.43 -7.88 -7.96
N VAL A 389 9.10 -7.67 -7.93
CA VAL A 389 8.18 -8.29 -8.90
C VAL A 389 8.45 -7.83 -10.33
N LEU A 390 8.73 -6.54 -10.55
CA LEU A 390 9.01 -6.01 -11.89
C LEU A 390 10.36 -6.47 -12.41
N GLU A 391 11.38 -6.49 -11.54
CA GLU A 391 12.71 -6.99 -11.86
C GLU A 391 12.66 -8.47 -12.27
N HIS A 392 11.90 -9.28 -11.53
CA HIS A 392 11.66 -10.68 -11.88
C HIS A 392 10.92 -10.82 -13.21
N LEU A 393 9.90 -9.99 -13.46
CA LEU A 393 9.15 -9.98 -14.71
C LEU A 393 10.06 -9.64 -15.90
N VAL A 394 10.89 -8.61 -15.77
CA VAL A 394 11.84 -8.16 -16.79
C VAL A 394 12.94 -9.19 -17.01
N ALA A 395 13.40 -9.89 -15.98
CA ALA A 395 14.37 -10.98 -16.14
C ALA A 395 13.80 -12.14 -16.98
N GLN A 396 12.50 -12.42 -16.87
CA GLN A 396 11.83 -13.45 -17.66
C GLN A 396 11.43 -13.00 -19.07
N ASP A 397 11.28 -11.69 -19.29
CA ASP A 397 10.70 -11.12 -20.51
C ASP A 397 11.45 -9.87 -20.99
N ALA A 398 12.79 -9.96 -20.97
CA ALA A 398 13.72 -8.82 -21.09
C ALA A 398 13.59 -8.03 -22.40
N ASN A 399 13.08 -8.67 -23.46
CA ASN A 399 12.90 -8.07 -24.78
C ASN A 399 11.51 -7.45 -24.99
N SER A 400 10.59 -7.60 -24.03
CA SER A 400 9.20 -7.17 -24.18
C SER A 400 8.86 -5.87 -23.49
N ILE A 401 9.61 -5.50 -22.44
CA ILE A 401 9.32 -4.34 -21.59
C ILE A 401 10.34 -3.25 -21.89
N GLU A 402 9.92 -2.28 -22.70
CA GLU A 402 10.64 -1.04 -22.94
C GLU A 402 9.96 0.09 -22.15
N ASN A 403 10.66 0.74 -21.21
CA ASN A 403 10.03 1.70 -20.28
C ASN A 403 9.23 2.80 -21.01
N TYR A 404 9.79 3.35 -22.08
CA TYR A 404 9.18 4.43 -22.87
C TYR A 404 7.96 3.99 -23.71
N LYS A 405 7.71 2.68 -23.81
CA LYS A 405 6.53 2.06 -24.45
C LYS A 405 5.62 1.34 -23.45
N THR A 406 5.87 1.52 -22.16
CA THR A 406 5.12 0.90 -21.08
C THR A 406 4.30 1.95 -20.33
N LEU A 407 3.03 1.64 -20.10
CA LEU A 407 2.13 2.41 -19.25
C LEU A 407 1.76 1.56 -18.04
N PHE A 408 2.05 2.06 -16.83
CA PHE A 408 1.54 1.50 -15.58
C PHE A 408 0.26 2.25 -15.18
N ILE A 409 -0.81 1.52 -14.93
CA ILE A 409 -2.14 2.04 -14.58
C ILE A 409 -2.46 1.61 -13.15
N GLY A 410 -2.64 2.58 -12.26
CA GLY A 410 -2.84 2.37 -10.83
C GLY A 410 -3.86 3.32 -10.22
N ASP A 411 -4.33 3.03 -9.01
CA ASP A 411 -5.23 3.87 -8.23
C ASP A 411 -4.53 4.52 -7.02
N ASN A 412 -3.30 4.11 -6.71
CA ASN A 412 -2.60 4.49 -5.50
C ASN A 412 -1.28 5.24 -5.77
N LEU A 413 -1.19 6.49 -5.28
CA LEU A 413 0.01 7.32 -5.42
C LEU A 413 1.24 6.71 -4.74
N LEU A 414 1.05 6.13 -3.55
CA LEU A 414 2.12 5.64 -2.68
C LEU A 414 2.67 4.28 -3.10
N THR A 415 1.92 3.52 -3.91
CA THR A 415 2.32 2.20 -4.38
C THR A 415 2.47 2.18 -5.89
N ASP A 416 1.40 2.32 -6.65
CA ASP A 416 1.41 2.19 -8.11
C ASP A 416 2.22 3.27 -8.84
N ILE A 417 1.96 4.53 -8.49
CA ILE A 417 2.59 5.66 -9.19
C ILE A 417 4.07 5.72 -8.82
N GLU A 418 4.37 5.57 -7.53
CA GLU A 418 5.75 5.44 -7.05
C GLU A 418 6.45 4.23 -7.68
N PHE A 419 5.78 3.08 -7.81
CA PHE A 419 6.33 1.87 -8.43
C PHE A 419 6.74 2.11 -9.89
N GLY A 420 5.86 2.67 -10.72
CA GLY A 420 6.17 2.95 -12.12
C GLY A 420 7.25 4.03 -12.28
N ASN A 421 7.18 5.10 -11.48
CA ASN A 421 8.16 6.20 -11.52
C ASN A 421 9.54 5.81 -10.97
N SER A 422 9.62 4.80 -10.09
CA SER A 422 10.89 4.34 -9.48
C SER A 422 11.68 3.38 -10.36
N PHE A 423 11.05 2.76 -11.37
CA PHE A 423 11.72 1.74 -12.18
C PHE A 423 12.79 2.33 -13.11
N LYS A 424 13.99 1.73 -13.07
CA LYS A 424 15.18 2.17 -13.83
C LYS A 424 15.71 1.15 -14.85
N GLY A 425 14.97 0.06 -15.14
CA GLY A 425 15.40 -1.01 -16.06
C GLY A 425 15.47 -0.59 -17.54
N ASN A 426 15.68 -1.52 -18.49
CA ASN A 426 16.01 -1.30 -19.92
C ASN A 426 15.48 0.01 -20.56
N THR A 427 16.35 1.02 -20.64
CA THR A 427 16.02 2.42 -20.98
C THR A 427 16.38 2.86 -22.41
N LYS A 428 16.86 1.96 -23.27
CA LYS A 428 17.38 2.35 -24.60
C LYS A 428 16.26 2.54 -25.64
N LYS A 429 16.15 3.74 -26.18
CA LYS A 429 15.44 4.01 -27.43
C LYS A 429 16.32 3.59 -28.62
N PRO A 430 15.81 2.81 -29.60
CA PRO A 430 16.57 2.50 -30.81
C PRO A 430 17.03 3.78 -31.52
N GLY A 431 18.34 3.90 -31.80
CA GLY A 431 18.92 4.99 -32.61
C GLY A 431 19.52 6.18 -31.84
N THR A 432 19.52 6.22 -30.51
CA THR A 432 20.21 7.27 -29.74
C THR A 432 21.65 6.85 -29.41
N LYS A 433 22.66 7.60 -29.90
CA LYS A 433 24.06 7.40 -29.50
C LYS A 433 24.22 7.70 -28.00
N PRO A 434 25.02 6.91 -27.25
CA PRO A 434 25.35 7.25 -25.86
C PRO A 434 26.13 8.55 -25.84
N THR A 435 25.57 9.62 -25.29
CA THR A 435 26.37 10.79 -24.88
C THR A 435 27.10 10.42 -23.61
N ARG A 436 28.45 10.56 -23.62
CA ARG A 436 29.29 10.40 -22.42
C ARG A 436 28.70 11.29 -21.31
N GLY A 437 28.18 10.69 -20.25
CA GLY A 437 27.76 11.39 -19.03
C GLY A 437 26.26 11.55 -18.78
N SER A 438 25.35 11.03 -19.63
CA SER A 438 23.92 11.02 -19.30
C SER A 438 23.17 9.88 -19.99
N GLU A 439 23.14 8.70 -19.38
CA GLU A 439 22.04 7.76 -19.65
C GLU A 439 20.76 8.39 -19.08
N ILE A 440 19.96 9.03 -19.93
CA ILE A 440 18.63 9.50 -19.53
C ILE A 440 17.78 8.24 -19.33
N THR A 441 17.76 7.73 -18.10
CA THR A 441 16.91 6.62 -17.71
C THR A 441 15.48 7.13 -17.64
N GLN A 442 14.62 6.76 -18.60
CA GLN A 442 13.21 7.14 -18.55
C GLN A 442 12.44 6.15 -17.65
N PRO A 443 11.68 6.66 -16.66
CA PRO A 443 10.80 5.82 -15.86
C PRO A 443 9.64 5.28 -16.72
N ILE A 444 8.92 4.28 -16.20
CA ILE A 444 7.66 3.85 -16.81
C ILE A 444 6.66 5.01 -16.73
N THR A 445 5.92 5.22 -17.82
CA THR A 445 4.85 6.23 -17.81
C THR A 445 3.71 5.75 -16.92
N THR A 446 3.17 6.63 -16.07
CA THR A 446 2.13 6.28 -15.10
C THR A 446 0.82 7.00 -15.38
N LEU A 447 -0.29 6.27 -15.23
CA LEU A 447 -1.67 6.78 -15.26
C LEU A 447 -2.34 6.48 -13.91
N LEU A 448 -2.75 7.53 -13.21
CA LEU A 448 -3.63 7.40 -12.05
C LEU A 448 -5.08 7.33 -12.52
N VAL A 449 -5.82 6.31 -12.08
CA VAL A 449 -7.28 6.22 -12.25
C VAL A 449 -8.01 6.57 -10.95
N GLY A 450 -9.00 7.44 -11.05
CA GLY A 450 -9.80 7.92 -9.93
C GLY A 450 -10.86 6.93 -9.42
N THR A 451 -10.72 5.63 -9.68
CA THR A 451 -11.69 4.60 -9.25
C THR A 451 -11.38 4.00 -7.88
N GLY A 452 -10.15 4.15 -7.38
CA GLY A 452 -9.72 3.58 -6.10
C GLY A 452 -9.28 4.63 -5.07
N ASN A 453 -8.12 4.39 -4.46
CA ASN A 453 -7.59 5.05 -3.27
C ASN A 453 -7.39 6.55 -3.41
N HIS A 454 -6.71 6.99 -4.47
CA HIS A 454 -6.40 8.41 -4.68
C HIS A 454 -7.17 9.00 -5.88
N LYS A 455 -7.38 10.31 -5.84
CA LYS A 455 -7.98 11.14 -6.89
C LYS A 455 -6.99 12.21 -7.34
N MET A 456 -7.34 12.94 -8.40
CA MET A 456 -6.52 14.06 -8.88
C MET A 456 -6.25 15.12 -7.81
N ALA A 457 -7.20 15.36 -6.90
CA ALA A 457 -7.04 16.30 -5.79
C ALA A 457 -5.94 15.92 -4.79
N ASP A 458 -5.55 14.64 -4.75
CA ASP A 458 -4.52 14.14 -3.84
C ASP A 458 -3.10 14.26 -4.45
N VAL A 459 -3.00 14.60 -5.75
CA VAL A 459 -1.73 14.79 -6.44
C VAL A 459 -1.12 16.12 -6.03
N LYS A 460 -0.01 16.04 -5.29
CA LYS A 460 0.78 17.22 -4.91
C LYS A 460 1.86 17.47 -5.95
N SER A 461 1.91 18.69 -6.52
CA SER A 461 2.92 19.05 -7.51
C SER A 461 4.24 19.43 -6.85
N GLU A 462 4.97 18.44 -6.32
CA GLU A 462 6.29 18.64 -5.72
C GLU A 462 7.40 18.20 -6.68
N THR A 463 8.51 18.95 -6.67
CA THR A 463 9.67 18.67 -7.52
C THR A 463 10.33 17.37 -7.09
N ASN A 464 10.54 16.45 -8.04
CA ASN A 464 11.12 15.11 -7.81
C ASN A 464 10.27 14.14 -6.96
N ASP A 465 8.99 14.45 -6.72
CA ASP A 465 8.11 13.49 -6.07
C ASP A 465 7.75 12.36 -7.05
N LEU A 466 8.12 11.12 -6.68
CA LEU A 466 7.83 9.89 -7.43
C LEU A 466 6.34 9.54 -7.41
N ARG A 467 5.53 10.26 -6.64
CA ARG A 467 4.08 10.09 -6.53
C ARG A 467 3.31 10.96 -7.51
N VAL A 468 3.97 11.71 -8.38
CA VAL A 468 3.30 12.51 -9.42
C VAL A 468 3.10 11.67 -10.70
N PRO A 469 1.84 11.35 -11.07
CA PRO A 469 1.55 10.60 -12.28
C PRO A 469 1.71 11.46 -13.53
N VAL A 470 2.00 10.82 -14.67
CA VAL A 470 2.04 11.52 -15.96
C VAL A 470 0.62 11.83 -16.45
N TYR A 471 -0.29 10.87 -16.32
CA TYR A 471 -1.68 11.02 -16.72
C TYR A 471 -2.64 10.82 -15.55
N PHE A 472 -3.81 11.45 -15.65
CA PHE A 472 -4.96 11.17 -14.80
C PHE A 472 -6.20 10.86 -15.64
N ALA A 473 -7.04 9.95 -15.15
CA ALA A 473 -8.38 9.69 -15.68
C ALA A 473 -9.36 9.40 -14.54
N ALA A 474 -10.62 9.80 -14.67
CA ALA A 474 -11.63 9.48 -13.65
C ALA A 474 -11.86 7.96 -13.53
N SER A 475 -11.86 7.25 -14.66
CA SER A 475 -11.94 5.78 -14.73
C SER A 475 -11.43 5.27 -16.09
N LEU A 476 -11.17 3.96 -16.21
CA LEU A 476 -10.89 3.35 -17.52
C LEU A 476 -12.07 3.47 -18.48
N GLU A 477 -13.31 3.36 -17.98
CA GLU A 477 -14.51 3.58 -18.78
C GLU A 477 -14.53 4.98 -19.40
N SER A 478 -14.16 6.01 -18.62
CA SER A 478 -14.20 7.39 -19.11
C SER A 478 -13.32 7.61 -20.33
N LEU A 479 -12.31 6.77 -20.56
CA LEU A 479 -11.38 6.87 -21.68
C LEU A 479 -11.91 6.22 -22.97
N LEU A 480 -12.97 5.42 -22.88
CA LEU A 480 -13.56 4.70 -24.01
C LEU A 480 -14.57 5.59 -24.75
N SER A 481 -14.37 5.75 -26.06
CA SER A 481 -15.33 6.40 -26.95
C SER A 481 -16.53 5.49 -27.26
N ALA A 482 -17.61 6.07 -27.78
CA ALA A 482 -18.71 5.29 -28.37
C ALA A 482 -18.22 4.36 -29.49
N LYS A 483 -17.27 4.83 -30.31
CA LYS A 483 -16.63 4.03 -31.35
C LYS A 483 -15.85 2.84 -30.76
N ASN A 484 -15.10 3.03 -29.68
CA ASN A 484 -14.38 1.94 -29.03
C ASN A 484 -15.35 0.85 -28.53
N LYS A 485 -16.49 1.26 -27.96
CA LYS A 485 -17.54 0.32 -27.52
C LYS A 485 -18.17 -0.44 -28.70
N GLN A 486 -18.38 0.22 -29.84
CA GLN A 486 -18.85 -0.41 -31.08
C GLN A 486 -17.83 -1.39 -31.66
N ASP A 487 -16.56 -1.00 -31.75
CA ASP A 487 -15.46 -1.84 -32.24
C ASP A 487 -15.32 -3.11 -31.39
N LEU A 488 -15.47 -2.97 -30.07
CA LEU A 488 -15.45 -4.11 -29.16
C LEU A 488 -16.62 -5.07 -29.39
N ALA A 489 -17.85 -4.55 -29.54
CA ALA A 489 -19.03 -5.36 -29.81
C ALA A 489 -18.89 -6.14 -31.12
N ALA A 490 -18.32 -5.52 -32.16
CA ALA A 490 -18.04 -6.18 -33.44
C ALA A 490 -16.99 -7.30 -33.35
N LYS A 491 -16.05 -7.21 -32.38
CA LYS A 491 -15.06 -8.26 -32.11
C LYS A 491 -15.59 -9.37 -31.21
N LYS A 492 -16.54 -9.09 -30.30
CA LYS A 492 -17.19 -10.11 -29.44
C LYS A 492 -18.20 -10.98 -30.21
N GLY A 493 -18.75 -10.47 -31.31
CA GLY A 493 -19.70 -11.20 -32.18
C GLY A 493 -19.04 -12.09 -33.25
N LYS A 494 -17.71 -12.19 -33.25
CA LYS A 494 -16.90 -13.09 -34.09
C LYS A 494 -16.18 -14.08 -33.19
#